data_AF-A0AAV4RGN6-F1
#
_entry.id   AF-A0AAV4RGN6-F1
#
_cell.length_a   1.000
_cell.length_b   1.000
_cell.length_c   1.000
_cell.angle_alpha   90.00
_cell.angle_beta   90.00
_cell.angle_gamma   90.00
#
_symmetry.space_group_name_H-M   'P 1'
#
loop_
_entity.id
_entity.type
_entity.pdbx_description
1 polymer ?
#
loop_
_entity_poly.entity_id
_entity_poly.type
_entity_poly.pdbx_seq_one_letter_code
_entity_poly.pdbx_strand_id
1 'polypeptide(L)'
;MVTFKWNNVTDIIKRSGNPGYHVGLPILVGTNSSAMELENMFEIQVEPNGLSVLNRNANNLCINNRPSRKQVFVGVFGNANETNIEDWIEAYHEYPEIIPSNKTCSVITSLKINVIYAAVGTIVNPQFKILGVGYHYEKIQTIDLSCSPCPNLKLSTSVSFFDVTEPAIPIYPKVPSIKANLPRDFFYPFLYGKATKTAFNMNLVIFILMLLFILAT
;
A
#
# COMPACT_ATOMS: atom_id res chain seq x y z
N MET A 1 1.21 10.02 -8.81
CA MET A 1 0.60 9.81 -10.16
C MET A 1 1.67 9.90 -11.24
N VAL A 2 1.86 8.85 -12.05
CA VAL A 2 2.90 8.81 -13.10
C VAL A 2 2.24 8.79 -14.48
N THR A 3 2.85 9.51 -15.40
CA THR A 3 2.35 9.74 -16.75
C THR A 3 3.29 9.04 -17.72
N PHE A 4 2.81 8.00 -18.41
CA PHE A 4 3.61 7.27 -19.39
C PHE A 4 3.26 7.77 -20.80
N LYS A 5 4.31 8.10 -21.57
CA LYS A 5 4.21 8.46 -22.99
C LYS A 5 4.98 7.41 -23.79
N TRP A 6 4.28 6.64 -24.59
CA TRP A 6 4.91 5.68 -25.49
C TRP A 6 5.46 6.40 -26.72
N ASN A 7 6.68 6.07 -27.13
CA ASN A 7 7.21 6.58 -28.40
C ASN A 7 6.31 6.09 -29.54
N ASN A 8 5.85 7.01 -30.39
CA ASN A 8 4.90 6.79 -31.48
C ASN A 8 3.44 6.47 -31.09
N VAL A 9 3.00 6.70 -29.84
CA VAL A 9 1.58 6.68 -29.48
C VAL A 9 1.19 8.01 -28.84
N THR A 10 0.10 8.62 -29.29
CA THR A 10 -0.40 9.91 -28.77
C THR A 10 -1.08 9.79 -27.42
N ASP A 11 -1.44 8.58 -27.02
CA ASP A 11 -2.23 8.32 -25.82
C ASP A 11 -1.36 8.37 -24.58
N ILE A 12 -1.65 9.37 -23.75
CA ILE A 12 -1.05 9.52 -22.44
C ILE A 12 -1.86 8.68 -21.44
N ILE A 13 -1.29 7.57 -21.00
CA ILE A 13 -1.95 6.71 -20.00
C ILE A 13 -1.47 7.12 -18.61
N LYS A 14 -2.44 7.54 -17.79
CA LYS A 14 -2.24 7.84 -16.38
C LYS A 14 -2.25 6.54 -15.59
N ARG A 15 -1.15 6.24 -14.89
CA ARG A 15 -1.01 5.03 -14.08
C ARG A 15 -0.73 5.38 -12.63
N SER A 16 -0.90 4.38 -11.78
CA SER A 16 -0.50 4.42 -10.38
C SER A 16 1.00 4.76 -10.28
N GLY A 17 1.39 5.61 -9.34
CA GLY A 17 2.67 6.33 -9.40
C GLY A 17 3.11 6.87 -8.05
N ASN A 18 4.41 7.07 -7.83
CA ASN A 18 5.00 7.56 -6.56
C ASN A 18 4.16 8.70 -5.91
N PRO A 19 3.93 8.70 -4.58
CA PRO A 19 4.57 7.91 -3.53
C PRO A 19 4.01 6.49 -3.33
N GLY A 20 3.26 5.90 -4.26
CA GLY A 20 2.80 4.50 -4.09
C GLY A 20 1.63 4.15 -4.99
N TYR A 21 0.98 3.02 -4.70
CA TYR A 21 -0.23 2.63 -5.42
C TYR A 21 -1.45 3.49 -5.02
N HIS A 22 -2.10 4.14 -5.99
CA HIS A 22 -3.41 4.75 -5.86
C HIS A 22 -4.51 3.79 -6.35
N VAL A 23 -5.46 3.48 -5.47
CA VAL A 23 -6.61 2.62 -5.77
C VAL A 23 -7.41 3.18 -6.96
N GLY A 24 -7.71 2.32 -7.93
CA GLY A 24 -8.50 2.66 -9.12
C GLY A 24 -7.68 3.17 -10.31
N LEU A 25 -6.37 3.40 -10.16
CA LEU A 25 -5.50 3.70 -11.29
C LEU A 25 -4.87 2.42 -11.87
N PRO A 26 -4.64 2.35 -13.20
CA PRO A 26 -3.99 1.21 -13.83
C PRO A 26 -2.60 0.92 -13.22
N ILE A 27 -2.29 -0.37 -13.05
CA ILE A 27 -1.02 -0.85 -12.50
C ILE A 27 0.02 -0.97 -13.62
N LEU A 28 1.30 -0.88 -13.28
CA LEU A 28 2.40 -1.15 -14.19
C LEU A 28 2.61 -2.67 -14.33
N VAL A 29 2.58 -3.16 -15.56
CA VAL A 29 2.66 -4.58 -15.90
C VAL A 29 3.65 -4.73 -17.05
N GLY A 30 4.47 -5.75 -16.99
CA GLY A 30 5.37 -6.12 -18.08
C GLY A 30 5.68 -7.60 -18.09
N THR A 31 6.45 -8.02 -19.08
CA THR A 31 6.86 -9.42 -19.24
C THR A 31 8.35 -9.51 -19.46
N ASN A 32 8.95 -10.60 -19.01
CA ASN A 32 10.38 -10.81 -19.20
C ASN A 32 10.70 -10.89 -20.70
N SER A 33 11.71 -10.13 -21.13
CA SER A 33 12.26 -10.21 -22.47
C SER A 33 12.94 -11.57 -22.68
N SER A 34 12.19 -12.60 -23.05
CA SER A 34 12.77 -13.87 -23.50
C SER A 34 13.23 -13.73 -24.97
N ALA A 35 14.24 -12.89 -25.18
CA ALA A 35 14.95 -12.77 -26.44
C ALA A 35 16.43 -12.51 -26.20
N MET A 36 17.06 -13.34 -25.35
CA MET A 36 18.39 -13.93 -25.56
C MET A 36 18.81 -14.63 -24.28
N GLU A 37 19.06 -15.93 -24.37
CA GLU A 37 19.79 -16.75 -23.39
C GLU A 37 21.26 -16.29 -23.30
N LEU A 38 21.48 -15.04 -22.90
CA LEU A 38 22.79 -14.58 -22.45
C LEU A 38 22.66 -14.03 -21.03
N GLU A 39 23.60 -14.48 -20.21
CA GLU A 39 23.66 -14.38 -18.77
C GLU A 39 23.21 -13.02 -18.19
N ASN A 40 22.27 -13.09 -17.23
CA ASN A 40 21.98 -12.07 -16.21
C ASN A 40 21.42 -10.68 -16.62
N MET A 41 20.84 -10.50 -17.80
CA MET A 41 20.10 -9.27 -18.11
C MET A 41 18.59 -9.45 -17.92
N PHE A 42 18.07 -9.16 -16.72
CA PHE A 42 16.63 -9.11 -16.47
C PHE A 42 16.08 -7.77 -16.95
N GLU A 43 15.36 -7.79 -18.07
CA GLU A 43 14.71 -6.61 -18.63
C GLU A 43 13.21 -6.87 -18.78
N ILE A 44 12.39 -6.05 -18.10
CA ILE A 44 10.93 -6.10 -18.22
C ILE A 44 10.46 -5.26 -19.39
N GLN A 45 9.85 -5.92 -20.38
CA GLN A 45 9.12 -5.23 -21.44
C GLN A 45 7.74 -4.83 -20.92
N VAL A 46 7.56 -3.56 -20.61
CA VAL A 46 6.28 -3.00 -20.14
C VAL A 46 5.23 -3.13 -21.26
N GLU A 47 4.03 -3.61 -20.91
CA GLU A 47 2.96 -3.77 -21.89
C GLU A 47 2.19 -2.45 -22.11
N PRO A 48 2.18 -1.88 -23.33
CA PRO A 48 1.61 -0.57 -23.61
C PRO A 48 0.10 -0.50 -23.41
N ASN A 49 -0.60 -1.56 -23.81
CA ASN A 49 -2.05 -1.69 -23.69
C ASN A 49 -2.48 -2.27 -22.33
N GLY A 50 -1.55 -2.42 -21.39
CA GLY A 50 -1.77 -3.16 -20.15
C GLY A 50 -1.95 -4.65 -20.43
N LEU A 51 -2.59 -5.32 -19.47
CA LEU A 51 -2.73 -6.76 -19.46
C LEU A 51 -3.59 -7.29 -20.63
N SER A 52 -3.02 -8.19 -21.45
CA SER A 52 -3.78 -8.96 -22.45
C SER A 52 -3.99 -10.41 -22.01
N VAL A 53 -5.26 -10.83 -21.98
CA VAL A 53 -5.67 -12.22 -21.65
C VAL A 53 -5.51 -13.17 -22.85
N LEU A 54 -5.48 -12.61 -24.06
CA LEU A 54 -5.47 -13.38 -25.30
C LEU A 54 -4.09 -13.29 -25.96
N ASN A 55 -3.44 -14.45 -26.07
CA ASN A 55 -2.23 -14.59 -26.86
C ASN A 55 -2.64 -14.75 -28.34
N ARG A 56 -2.57 -13.67 -29.11
CA ARG A 56 -2.76 -13.73 -30.57
C ARG A 56 -1.44 -14.18 -31.19
N ASN A 57 -1.39 -15.39 -31.74
CA ASN A 57 -0.28 -15.74 -32.64
C ASN A 57 -0.41 -15.02 -33.98
N ALA A 58 0.69 -14.91 -34.72
CA ALA A 58 0.74 -14.23 -36.02
C ALA A 58 -0.22 -14.83 -37.07
N ASN A 59 -0.74 -16.04 -36.84
CA ASN A 59 -1.60 -16.76 -37.78
C ASN A 59 -3.08 -16.79 -37.38
N ASN A 60 -3.50 -16.04 -36.33
CA ASN A 60 -4.87 -16.05 -35.78
C ASN A 60 -5.44 -17.46 -35.50
N LEU A 61 -4.58 -18.45 -35.29
CA LEU A 61 -4.95 -19.85 -35.09
C LEU A 61 -5.04 -20.12 -33.59
N CYS A 62 -6.15 -20.69 -33.12
CA CYS A 62 -6.20 -21.32 -31.81
C CYS A 62 -5.31 -22.55 -31.81
N ILE A 63 -4.01 -22.36 -31.61
CA ILE A 63 -3.11 -23.50 -31.47
C ILE A 63 -3.41 -24.08 -30.09
N ASN A 64 -3.75 -25.36 -30.10
CA ASN A 64 -3.82 -26.31 -28.99
C ASN A 64 -2.57 -26.37 -28.07
N ASN A 65 -1.63 -25.46 -28.26
CA ASN A 65 -0.52 -25.25 -27.38
C ASN A 65 -1.08 -24.63 -26.11
N ARG A 66 -1.00 -25.41 -25.03
CA ARG A 66 -1.08 -24.97 -23.64
C ARG A 66 -0.71 -23.50 -23.55
N PRO A 67 -1.55 -22.62 -22.96
CA PRO A 67 -1.27 -21.19 -22.91
C PRO A 67 0.17 -21.05 -22.43
N SER A 68 1.03 -20.54 -23.32
CA SER A 68 2.45 -20.35 -23.01
C SER A 68 2.44 -19.58 -21.70
N ARG A 69 2.96 -20.19 -20.63
CA ARG A 69 2.92 -19.62 -19.28
C ARG A 69 3.79 -18.37 -19.31
N LYS A 70 3.19 -17.27 -19.77
CA LYS A 70 3.85 -15.98 -19.88
C LYS A 70 3.95 -15.48 -18.45
N GLN A 71 5.18 -15.35 -17.98
CA GLN A 71 5.44 -14.75 -16.69
C GLN A 71 5.09 -13.27 -16.81
N VAL A 72 4.12 -12.85 -16.00
CA VAL A 72 3.67 -11.48 -15.92
C VAL A 72 4.24 -10.89 -14.65
N PHE A 73 4.94 -9.77 -14.78
CA PHE A 73 5.55 -9.06 -13.67
C PHE A 73 4.79 -7.77 -13.42
N VAL A 74 4.58 -7.47 -12.15
CA VAL A 74 3.84 -6.30 -11.67
C VAL A 74 4.76 -5.43 -10.84
N GLY A 75 4.79 -4.12 -11.14
CA GLY A 75 5.57 -3.16 -10.38
C GLY A 75 5.03 -3.03 -8.96
N VAL A 76 5.90 -3.26 -7.97
CA VAL A 76 5.58 -3.20 -6.54
C VAL A 76 5.13 -1.79 -6.12
N PHE A 77 5.76 -0.78 -6.74
CA PHE A 77 5.42 0.64 -6.63
C PHE A 77 5.17 1.22 -8.02
N GLY A 78 4.56 2.41 -8.07
CA GLY A 78 4.20 3.05 -9.33
C GLY A 78 5.37 3.67 -10.13
N ASN A 79 6.62 3.41 -9.74
CA ASN A 79 7.84 3.89 -10.38
C ASN A 79 8.89 2.78 -10.52
N ALA A 80 8.44 1.52 -10.62
CA ALA A 80 9.32 0.38 -10.83
C ALA A 80 10.20 0.56 -12.08
N ASN A 81 11.49 0.28 -11.96
CA ASN A 81 12.46 0.39 -13.05
C ASN A 81 12.57 -0.94 -13.79
N GLU A 82 12.49 -0.94 -15.12
CA GLU A 82 12.54 -2.15 -15.95
C GLU A 82 13.83 -2.97 -15.77
N THR A 83 14.92 -2.33 -15.38
CA THR A 83 16.24 -2.98 -15.18
C THR A 83 16.45 -3.50 -13.76
N ASN A 84 15.56 -3.17 -12.81
CA ASN A 84 15.70 -3.55 -11.41
C ASN A 84 14.67 -4.62 -11.03
N ILE A 85 15.08 -5.87 -10.90
CA ILE A 85 14.19 -7.00 -10.59
C ILE A 85 13.45 -6.85 -9.24
N GLU A 86 14.05 -6.18 -8.25
CA GLU A 86 13.44 -6.01 -6.93
C GLU A 86 12.22 -5.09 -6.92
N ASP A 87 12.06 -4.28 -7.98
CA ASP A 87 10.90 -3.42 -8.16
C ASP A 87 9.67 -4.19 -8.69
N TRP A 88 9.82 -5.48 -9.02
CA TRP A 88 8.80 -6.31 -9.64
C TRP A 88 8.47 -7.55 -8.82
N ILE A 89 7.21 -7.96 -8.87
CA ILE A 89 6.75 -9.25 -8.37
C ILE A 89 6.12 -10.04 -9.52
N GLU A 90 6.36 -11.35 -9.54
CA GLU A 90 5.68 -12.24 -10.49
C GLU A 90 4.21 -12.42 -10.06
N ALA A 91 3.29 -12.26 -11.00
CA ALA A 91 1.89 -12.53 -10.77
C ALA A 91 1.64 -14.05 -10.70
N TYR A 92 0.87 -14.47 -9.71
CA TYR A 92 0.42 -15.84 -9.59
C TYR A 92 -0.72 -16.10 -10.59
N HIS A 93 -0.62 -17.20 -11.34
CA HIS A 93 -1.63 -17.58 -12.33
C HIS A 93 -2.20 -18.97 -12.04
N GLU A 94 -3.52 -19.05 -11.87
CA GLU A 94 -4.25 -20.31 -11.70
C GLU A 94 -4.88 -20.74 -13.03
N TYR A 95 -4.07 -21.31 -13.92
CA TYR A 95 -4.55 -21.71 -15.25
C TYR A 95 -5.47 -22.95 -15.18
N PRO A 96 -6.60 -22.93 -15.91
CA PRO A 96 -7.42 -24.12 -16.06
C PRO A 96 -6.73 -25.11 -17.00
N GLU A 97 -6.97 -26.40 -16.79
CA GLU A 97 -6.57 -27.43 -17.74
C GLU A 97 -7.45 -27.34 -19.00
N ILE A 98 -6.82 -27.03 -20.14
CA ILE A 98 -7.51 -26.96 -21.43
C ILE A 98 -7.12 -28.20 -22.23
N ILE A 99 -8.10 -29.04 -22.56
CA ILE A 99 -7.89 -30.17 -23.48
C ILE A 99 -7.99 -29.63 -24.91
N PRO A 100 -6.92 -29.76 -25.72
CA PRO A 100 -6.93 -29.32 -27.09
C PRO A 100 -7.87 -30.14 -27.99
N SER A 101 -8.59 -29.48 -28.89
CA SER A 101 -9.45 -30.12 -29.90
C SER A 101 -9.14 -29.52 -31.28
N ASN A 102 -9.16 -30.34 -32.33
CA ASN A 102 -8.76 -29.92 -33.67
C ASN A 102 -9.79 -29.05 -34.40
N LYS A 103 -11.03 -28.97 -33.90
CA LYS A 103 -12.12 -28.18 -34.52
C LYS A 103 -12.71 -27.11 -33.59
N THR A 104 -12.52 -27.24 -32.28
CA THR A 104 -13.11 -26.36 -31.27
C THR A 104 -12.02 -25.71 -30.42
N CYS A 105 -12.10 -24.39 -30.27
CA CYS A 105 -11.17 -23.59 -29.51
C CYS A 105 -11.75 -23.25 -28.13
N SER A 106 -11.12 -23.72 -27.06
CA SER A 106 -11.47 -23.34 -25.69
C SER A 106 -10.83 -21.99 -25.37
N VAL A 107 -11.63 -20.93 -25.28
CA VAL A 107 -11.18 -19.57 -24.99
C VAL A 107 -11.63 -19.18 -23.59
N ILE A 108 -10.72 -18.61 -22.80
CA ILE A 108 -11.07 -18.04 -21.51
C ILE A 108 -11.81 -16.71 -21.74
N THR A 109 -13.02 -16.60 -21.23
CA THR A 109 -13.89 -15.43 -21.41
C THR A 109 -14.04 -14.59 -20.15
N SER A 110 -13.73 -15.14 -18.98
CA SER A 110 -13.80 -14.42 -17.71
C SER A 110 -12.47 -14.50 -16.96
N LEU A 111 -11.92 -13.34 -16.62
CA LEU A 111 -10.73 -13.19 -15.78
C LEU A 111 -11.06 -12.36 -14.55
N LYS A 112 -10.69 -12.88 -13.38
CA LYS A 112 -10.72 -12.16 -12.11
C LYS A 112 -9.29 -11.95 -11.62
N ILE A 113 -8.95 -10.70 -11.34
CA ILE A 113 -7.64 -10.29 -10.87
C ILE A 113 -7.77 -9.84 -9.42
N ASN A 114 -7.02 -10.47 -8.53
CA ASN A 114 -6.95 -10.08 -7.12
C ASN A 114 -5.61 -9.37 -6.89
N VAL A 115 -5.66 -8.15 -6.35
CA VAL A 115 -4.49 -7.35 -6.03
C VAL A 115 -4.45 -7.16 -4.52
N ILE A 116 -3.38 -7.62 -3.89
CA ILE A 116 -3.15 -7.48 -2.45
C ILE A 116 -2.12 -6.37 -2.25
N TYR A 117 -2.44 -5.40 -1.40
CA TYR A 117 -1.58 -4.25 -1.13
C TYR A 117 -1.59 -3.87 0.35
N ALA A 118 -0.53 -3.19 0.80
CA ALA A 118 -0.42 -2.69 2.17
C ALA A 118 0.26 -1.32 2.20
N ALA A 119 -0.07 -0.52 3.21
CA ALA A 119 0.60 0.74 3.49
C ALA A 119 1.91 0.48 4.25
N VAL A 120 3.02 1.01 3.74
CA VAL A 120 4.36 0.91 4.34
C VAL A 120 4.94 2.29 4.61
N GLY A 121 5.82 2.39 5.61
CA GLY A 121 6.48 3.65 5.96
C GLY A 121 5.89 4.32 7.20
N THR A 122 5.84 5.65 7.22
CA THR A 122 5.42 6.40 8.42
C THR A 122 3.90 6.43 8.56
N ILE A 123 3.41 6.59 9.80
CA ILE A 123 1.97 6.76 10.08
C ILE A 123 1.41 8.02 9.38
N VAL A 124 2.22 9.08 9.30
CA VAL A 124 1.79 10.39 8.77
C VAL A 124 1.77 10.41 7.24
N ASN A 125 2.69 9.69 6.60
CA ASN A 125 2.79 9.59 5.15
C ASN A 125 3.13 8.15 4.75
N PRO A 126 2.13 7.25 4.75
CA PRO A 126 2.33 5.88 4.32
C PRO A 126 2.30 5.78 2.79
N GLN A 127 3.08 4.85 2.26
CA GLN A 127 3.19 4.54 0.84
C GLN A 127 2.57 3.18 0.58
N PHE A 128 1.63 3.08 -0.36
CA PHE A 128 1.03 1.80 -0.70
C PHE A 128 1.95 0.97 -1.58
N LYS A 129 2.21 -0.26 -1.13
CA LYS A 129 3.03 -1.29 -1.76
C LYS A 129 2.16 -2.45 -2.22
N ILE A 130 2.30 -2.89 -3.46
CA ILE A 130 1.67 -4.13 -3.93
C ILE A 130 2.48 -5.31 -3.40
N LEU A 131 1.80 -6.27 -2.75
CA LEU A 131 2.41 -7.46 -2.19
C LEU A 131 2.20 -8.69 -3.06
N GLY A 132 1.11 -8.73 -3.82
CA GLY A 132 0.77 -9.87 -4.66
C GLY A 132 -0.32 -9.56 -5.67
N VAL A 133 -0.25 -10.21 -6.82
CA VAL A 133 -1.33 -10.21 -7.81
C VAL A 133 -1.64 -11.64 -8.22
N GLY A 134 -2.91 -12.01 -8.14
CA GLY A 134 -3.41 -13.33 -8.50
C GLY A 134 -4.41 -13.26 -9.66
N TYR A 135 -4.21 -14.12 -10.65
CA TYR A 135 -5.09 -14.24 -11.82
C TYR A 135 -5.88 -15.54 -11.71
N HIS A 136 -7.21 -15.39 -11.72
CA HIS A 136 -8.16 -16.47 -11.66
C HIS A 136 -9.01 -16.48 -12.93
N TYR A 137 -8.84 -17.51 -13.74
CA TYR A 137 -9.56 -17.68 -14.99
C TYR A 137 -10.85 -18.48 -14.72
N GLU A 138 -12.00 -17.81 -14.73
CA GLU A 138 -13.25 -18.38 -14.19
C GLU A 138 -14.12 -19.08 -15.23
N LYS A 139 -14.19 -18.55 -16.46
CA LYS A 139 -15.10 -19.05 -17.50
C LYS A 139 -14.34 -19.39 -18.77
N ILE A 140 -14.67 -20.54 -19.33
CA ILE A 140 -14.15 -21.03 -20.61
C ILE A 140 -15.33 -21.22 -21.55
N GLN A 141 -15.20 -20.71 -22.77
CA GLN A 141 -16.16 -20.90 -23.84
C GLN A 141 -15.49 -21.61 -25.01
N THR A 142 -16.12 -22.69 -25.49
CA THR A 142 -15.68 -23.38 -26.70
C THR A 142 -16.29 -22.73 -27.92
N ILE A 143 -15.42 -22.33 -28.85
CA ILE A 143 -15.79 -21.72 -30.13
C ILE A 143 -15.49 -22.72 -31.23
N ASP A 144 -16.48 -23.06 -32.03
CA ASP A 144 -16.26 -23.81 -33.26
C ASP A 144 -15.64 -22.89 -34.30
N LEU A 145 -14.46 -23.22 -34.82
CA LEU A 145 -13.77 -22.40 -35.83
C LEU A 145 -14.43 -22.50 -37.21
N SER A 146 -15.39 -23.41 -37.38
CA SER A 146 -16.14 -23.64 -38.63
C SER A 146 -17.38 -22.75 -38.76
N CYS A 147 -17.61 -21.83 -37.83
CA CYS A 147 -18.79 -20.96 -37.83
C CYS A 147 -18.76 -19.90 -38.93
N SER A 148 -19.92 -19.67 -39.56
CA SER A 148 -20.18 -18.50 -40.41
C SER A 148 -21.67 -18.16 -40.40
N PRO A 149 -22.13 -17.08 -39.71
CA PRO A 149 -21.34 -16.14 -38.91
C PRO A 149 -20.99 -16.68 -37.52
N CYS A 150 -19.83 -16.26 -37.00
CA CYS A 150 -19.40 -16.66 -35.66
C CYS A 150 -20.11 -15.89 -34.55
N PRO A 151 -20.35 -16.52 -33.38
CA PRO A 151 -20.99 -15.85 -32.26
C PRO A 151 -20.10 -14.74 -31.70
N ASN A 152 -20.72 -13.64 -31.28
CA ASN A 152 -20.01 -12.59 -30.55
C ASN A 152 -19.49 -13.14 -29.22
N LEU A 153 -18.18 -13.06 -29.02
CA LEU A 153 -17.53 -13.49 -27.78
C LEU A 153 -17.55 -12.35 -26.76
N LYS A 154 -18.25 -12.53 -25.64
CA LYS A 154 -18.24 -11.56 -24.55
C LYS A 154 -17.08 -11.86 -23.60
N LEU A 155 -16.10 -10.97 -23.59
CA LEU A 155 -15.00 -11.01 -22.62
C LEU A 155 -15.36 -10.18 -21.39
N SER A 156 -15.02 -10.70 -20.22
CA SER A 156 -15.24 -10.06 -18.92
C SER A 156 -13.96 -10.10 -18.12
N THR A 157 -13.53 -8.94 -17.64
CA THR A 157 -12.35 -8.81 -16.77
C THR A 157 -12.74 -8.01 -15.54
N SER A 158 -12.45 -8.52 -14.35
CA SER A 158 -12.69 -7.82 -13.09
C SER A 158 -11.42 -7.73 -12.26
N VAL A 159 -11.30 -6.66 -11.48
CA VAL A 159 -10.16 -6.44 -10.58
C VAL A 159 -10.69 -6.15 -9.18
N SER A 160 -10.14 -6.83 -8.18
CA SER A 160 -10.46 -6.65 -6.76
C SER A 160 -9.20 -6.26 -5.99
N PHE A 161 -9.33 -5.27 -5.11
CA PHE A 161 -8.23 -4.74 -4.30
C PHE A 161 -8.45 -5.10 -2.84
N PHE A 162 -7.45 -5.71 -2.21
CA PHE A 162 -7.48 -6.15 -0.83
C PHE A 162 -6.39 -5.43 -0.03
N ASP A 163 -6.83 -4.61 0.92
CA ASP A 163 -5.96 -3.93 1.87
C ASP A 163 -5.59 -4.90 3.00
N VAL A 164 -4.29 -5.15 3.17
CA VAL A 164 -3.74 -5.97 4.27
C VAL A 164 -2.80 -5.16 5.17
N THR A 165 -3.02 -3.85 5.24
CA THR A 165 -2.24 -2.95 6.12
C THR A 165 -2.43 -3.33 7.59
N GLU A 166 -1.32 -3.65 8.26
CA GLU A 166 -1.31 -3.83 9.70
C GLU A 166 -1.34 -2.48 10.42
N PRO A 167 -2.04 -2.37 11.57
CA PRO A 167 -2.06 -1.14 12.35
C PRO A 167 -0.66 -0.84 12.91
N ALA A 168 -0.22 0.41 12.79
CA ALA A 168 1.08 0.83 13.30
C ALA A 168 1.14 0.76 14.83
N ILE A 169 2.19 0.13 15.36
CA ILE A 169 2.43 0.01 16.81
C ILE A 169 3.30 1.19 17.26
N PRO A 170 2.82 2.06 18.16
CA PRO A 170 3.62 3.19 18.62
C PRO A 170 4.75 2.70 19.55
N ILE A 171 6.00 3.00 19.18
CA ILE A 171 7.16 2.78 20.03
C ILE A 171 7.55 4.14 20.64
N TYR A 172 7.32 4.29 21.93
CA TYR A 172 7.70 5.50 22.65
C TYR A 172 9.14 5.37 23.16
N PRO A 173 9.99 6.40 22.97
CA PRO A 173 11.29 6.42 23.62
C PRO A 173 11.09 6.40 25.13
N LYS A 174 11.97 5.70 25.85
CA LYS A 174 12.00 5.79 27.30
C LYS A 174 12.23 7.25 27.70
N VAL A 175 11.44 7.76 28.65
CA VAL A 175 11.63 9.09 29.21
C VAL A 175 13.10 9.24 29.64
N PRO A 176 13.81 10.29 29.20
CA PRO A 176 15.22 10.45 29.52
C PRO A 176 15.40 10.58 31.04
N SER A 177 16.44 9.92 31.59
CA SER A 177 16.79 10.10 32.98
C SER A 177 17.42 11.48 33.18
N ILE A 178 16.66 12.41 33.75
CA ILE A 178 17.17 13.73 34.09
C ILE A 178 18.10 13.58 35.30
N LYS A 179 19.42 13.65 35.06
CA LYS A 179 20.41 13.81 36.14
C LYS A 179 20.52 15.29 36.47
N ALA A 180 19.57 15.81 37.23
CA ALA A 180 19.64 17.17 37.73
C ALA A 180 20.67 17.24 38.87
N ASN A 181 21.85 17.80 38.58
CA ASN A 181 22.81 18.19 39.61
C ASN A 181 22.58 19.67 39.93
N LEU A 182 22.11 19.95 41.14
CA LEU A 182 21.96 21.32 41.61
C LEU A 182 23.33 21.83 42.12
N PRO A 183 23.76 23.04 41.75
CA PRO A 183 24.91 23.68 42.38
C PRO A 183 24.70 23.75 43.89
N ARG A 184 25.81 23.76 44.67
CA ARG A 184 25.74 23.83 46.14
C ARG A 184 24.91 25.01 46.65
N ASP A 185 24.87 26.11 45.89
CA ASP A 185 24.23 27.36 46.29
C ASP A 185 22.92 27.63 45.54
N PHE A 186 22.29 26.60 44.96
CA PHE A 186 21.02 26.78 44.23
C PHE A 186 19.93 27.47 45.07
N PHE A 187 19.96 27.25 46.39
CA PHE A 187 19.00 27.86 47.32
C PHE A 187 19.55 29.07 48.07
N TYR A 188 20.68 29.65 47.65
CA TYR A 188 21.28 30.76 48.36
C TYR A 188 20.90 32.13 47.75
N PRO A 189 20.47 33.11 48.57
CA PRO A 189 19.95 33.01 49.92
C PRO A 189 18.42 33.08 49.84
N PHE A 190 17.72 31.97 49.66
CA PHE A 190 16.28 31.98 49.92
C PHE A 190 16.09 32.20 51.42
N LEU A 191 15.84 33.45 51.78
CA LEU A 191 15.53 33.89 53.13
C LEU A 191 14.20 33.28 53.52
N TYR A 192 14.24 32.33 54.46
CA TYR A 192 13.06 31.90 55.18
C TYR A 192 12.42 33.14 55.82
N GLY A 193 11.23 33.52 55.39
CA GLY A 193 10.46 34.55 56.08
C GLY A 193 10.25 34.09 57.52
N LYS A 194 10.83 34.82 58.50
CA LYS A 194 10.52 34.61 59.91
C LYS A 194 9.03 34.86 60.09
N ALA A 195 8.25 33.81 60.29
CA ALA A 195 6.93 33.95 60.85
C ALA A 195 7.12 34.60 62.23
N THR A 196 6.83 35.89 62.32
CA THR A 196 6.75 36.59 63.60
C THR A 196 5.65 35.89 64.39
N LYS A 197 6.02 35.13 65.42
CA LYS A 197 5.07 34.78 66.47
C LYS A 197 4.70 36.08 67.17
N THR A 198 3.65 36.74 66.69
CA THR A 198 2.94 37.73 67.48
C THR A 198 2.41 37.00 68.70
N ALA A 199 3.07 37.18 69.84
CA ALA A 199 2.52 36.78 71.12
C ALA A 199 1.26 37.63 71.32
N PHE A 200 0.10 37.06 71.02
CA PHE A 200 -1.17 37.68 71.38
C PHE A 200 -1.20 37.77 72.91
N ASN A 201 -1.21 38.99 73.43
CA ASN A 201 -1.32 39.23 74.86
C ASN A 201 -2.77 38.90 75.27
N MET A 202 -2.99 37.66 75.73
CA MET A 202 -4.32 37.13 76.09
C MET A 202 -5.06 38.03 77.08
N ASN A 203 -4.34 38.78 77.90
CA ASN A 203 -4.93 39.73 78.85
C ASN A 203 -5.71 40.85 78.16
N LEU A 204 -5.26 41.32 76.99
CA LEU A 204 -5.96 42.38 76.23
C LEU A 204 -7.26 41.85 75.61
N VAL A 205 -7.25 40.62 75.10
CA VAL A 205 -8.43 39.97 74.54
C VAL A 205 -9.48 39.71 75.62
N ILE A 206 -9.06 39.26 76.80
CA ILE A 206 -9.96 39.08 77.95
C ILE A 206 -10.55 40.43 78.39
N PHE A 207 -9.75 41.49 78.42
CA PHE A 207 -10.24 42.83 78.80
C PHE A 207 -11.31 43.35 77.82
N ILE A 208 -11.10 43.15 76.51
CA ILE A 208 -12.06 43.53 75.48
C ILE A 208 -13.36 42.70 75.60
N LEU A 209 -13.27 41.40 75.86
CA LEU A 209 -14.45 40.55 76.06
C LEU A 209 -15.24 40.95 77.32
N MET A 210 -14.57 41.29 78.41
CA MET A 210 -15.22 41.79 79.64
C MET A 210 -15.93 43.12 79.39
N LEU A 211 -15.30 44.05 78.67
CA LEU A 211 -15.93 45.32 78.27
C LEU A 211 -17.18 45.10 77.41
N LEU A 212 -17.11 44.19 76.43
CA LEU A 212 -18.26 43.86 75.58
C LEU A 212 -19.41 43.24 76.37
N PHE A 213 -19.12 42.41 77.37
CA PHE A 213 -20.16 41.86 78.26
C PHE A 213 -20.84 42.92 79.13
N ILE A 214 -20.08 43.89 79.64
CA ILE A 214 -20.62 45.00 80.45
C ILE A 214 -21.48 45.95 79.61
N LEU A 215 -21.13 46.17 78.33
CA LEU A 215 -21.94 46.98 77.42
C LEU A 215 -23.19 46.28 76.88
N ALA A 216 -23.30 44.95 77.03
CA ALA A 216 -24.42 44.16 76.51
C ALA A 216 -25.53 43.89 77.55
N THR A 217 -25.40 44.41 78.77
CA THR A 217 -26.43 44.41 79.83
C THR A 217 -26.99 45.80 80.03
#